data_AF-A0A1B6BJM0-F1
#
_entry.id   AF-A0A1B6BJM0-F1
#
_cell.length_a   1.000
_cell.length_b   1.000
_cell.length_c   1.000
_cell.angle_alpha   90.00
_cell.angle_beta   90.00
_cell.angle_gamma   90.00
#
_symmetry.space_group_name_H-M   'P 1'
#
loop_
_entity.id
_entity.type
_entity.pdbx_description
1 polymer ?
#
loop_
_entity_poly.entity_id
_entity_poly.type
_entity_poly.pdbx_seq_one_letter_code
_entity_poly.pdbx_strand_id
1 'polypeptide(L)'
;MIEIYLACSIAAIPLATMANKEWGQVGSNYLRSLFALGIQGFFIMVCVGIYAVLVGTITVTDNIHTTIFSILTYTVILCFALIKTSGLAKSVMNAH
;
A
#
# COMPACT_ATOMS: atom_id res chain seq x y z
N MET A 1 2.71 -6.20 -4.48
CA MET A 1 3.26 -6.96 -5.63
C MET A 1 2.22 -7.90 -6.23
N ILE A 2 1.76 -8.94 -5.52
CA ILE A 2 0.73 -9.88 -6.05
C ILE A 2 -0.53 -9.17 -6.56
N GLU A 3 -0.98 -8.13 -5.87
CA GLU A 3 -2.18 -7.37 -6.23
C GLU A 3 -2.07 -6.68 -7.60
N ILE A 4 -0.89 -6.14 -7.94
CA ILE A 4 -0.63 -5.49 -9.22
C ILE A 4 -0.65 -6.52 -10.35
N TYR A 5 -0.04 -7.69 -10.13
CA TYR A 5 -0.03 -8.78 -11.11
C TYR A 5 -1.44 -9.32 -11.35
N LEU A 6 -2.23 -9.53 -10.30
CA LEU A 6 -3.63 -9.97 -10.45
C LEU A 6 -4.48 -8.92 -11.16
N ALA A 7 -4.32 -7.64 -10.79
CA ALA A 7 -5.05 -6.56 -11.44
C ALA A 7 -4.75 -6.53 -12.94
N CYS A 8 -3.47 -6.58 -13.33
CA CYS A 8 -3.07 -6.53 -14.74
C CYS A 8 -3.55 -7.75 -15.54
N SER A 9 -3.48 -8.96 -14.96
CA SER A 9 -3.94 -10.20 -15.62
C SER A 9 -5.45 -10.22 -15.91
N ILE A 10 -6.25 -9.54 -15.10
CA ILE A 10 -7.72 -9.52 -15.25
C ILE A 10 -8.17 -8.28 -16.06
N ALA A 11 -7.28 -7.37 -16.43
CA ALA A 11 -7.59 -6.08 -17.04
C ALA A 11 -8.47 -6.16 -18.31
N ALA A 12 -8.31 -7.20 -19.13
CA ALA A 12 -9.07 -7.33 -20.38
C ALA A 12 -10.59 -7.43 -20.16
N ILE A 13 -11.05 -8.01 -19.05
CA ILE A 13 -12.47 -8.26 -18.79
C ILE A 13 -13.19 -6.95 -18.37
N PRO A 14 -12.72 -6.19 -17.37
CA PRO A 14 -13.31 -4.90 -17.00
C PRO A 14 -13.18 -3.85 -18.11
N LEU A 15 -12.11 -3.90 -18.92
CA LEU A 15 -11.97 -2.98 -20.05
C LEU A 15 -12.96 -3.30 -21.17
N ALA A 16 -13.27 -4.57 -21.42
CA ALA A 16 -14.33 -4.94 -22.36
C ALA A 16 -15.72 -4.51 -21.88
N THR A 17 -15.97 -4.51 -20.56
CA THR A 17 -17.26 -4.06 -20.01
C THR A 17 -17.43 -2.53 -19.99
N MET A 18 -16.37 -1.74 -20.20
CA MET A 18 -16.46 -0.28 -20.33
C MET A 18 -17.27 0.18 -21.55
N ALA A 19 -17.27 -0.60 -22.63
CA ALA A 19 -17.98 -0.25 -23.86
C ALA A 19 -19.51 -0.38 -23.73
N ASN A 20 -20.00 -1.09 -22.70
CA ASN A 20 -21.41 -1.30 -22.48
C ASN A 20 -21.99 -0.32 -21.44
N LYS A 21 -23.11 0.34 -21.73
CA LYS A 21 -23.70 1.35 -20.83
C LYS A 21 -24.18 0.78 -19.49
N GLU A 22 -24.63 -0.47 -19.45
CA GLU A 22 -25.15 -1.08 -18.21
C GLU A 22 -24.05 -1.67 -17.32
N TRP A 23 -22.92 -2.07 -17.90
CA TRP A 23 -21.80 -2.70 -17.19
C TRP A 23 -20.57 -1.78 -17.09
N GLY A 24 -20.64 -0.58 -17.66
CA GLY A 24 -19.56 0.40 -17.66
C GLY A 24 -19.16 0.86 -16.26
N GLN A 25 -20.03 0.71 -15.26
CA GLN A 25 -19.70 0.97 -13.86
C GLN A 25 -18.65 -0.03 -13.32
N VAL A 26 -18.65 -1.28 -13.79
CA VAL A 26 -17.65 -2.29 -13.42
C VAL A 26 -16.26 -1.90 -13.94
N GLY A 27 -16.18 -1.48 -15.21
CA GLY A 27 -14.94 -0.99 -15.81
C GLY A 27 -14.44 0.30 -15.16
N SER A 28 -15.34 1.24 -14.86
CA SER A 28 -15.03 2.49 -14.16
C SER A 28 -14.47 2.26 -12.75
N ASN A 29 -15.06 1.33 -11.99
CA ASN A 29 -14.56 0.95 -10.66
C ASN A 29 -13.20 0.25 -10.73
N TYR A 30 -12.97 -0.58 -11.75
CA TYR A 30 -11.66 -1.19 -11.98
C TYR A 30 -10.57 -0.15 -12.26
N LEU A 31 -10.85 0.87 -13.08
CA LEU A 31 -9.91 1.99 -13.28
C LEU A 31 -9.64 2.75 -11.98
N ARG A 32 -10.66 3.03 -11.16
CA ARG A 32 -10.47 3.65 -9.83
C ARG A 32 -9.60 2.78 -8.92
N SER A 33 -9.77 1.47 -8.96
CA SER A 33 -8.92 0.51 -8.23
C SER A 33 -7.46 0.52 -8.72
N LEU A 34 -7.23 0.63 -10.03
CA LEU A 34 -5.88 0.79 -10.58
C LEU A 34 -5.21 2.09 -10.11
N PHE A 35 -5.95 3.21 -10.09
CA PHE A 35 -5.45 4.46 -9.53
C PHE A 35 -5.19 4.38 -8.02
N ALA A 36 -6.06 3.69 -7.28
CA ALA A 36 -5.87 3.41 -5.86
C ALA A 36 -4.58 2.61 -5.61
N LEU A 37 -4.27 1.61 -6.44
CA LEU A 37 -3.00 0.86 -6.38
C LEU A 37 -1.77 1.75 -6.59
N GLY A 38 -1.84 2.74 -7.50
CA GLY A 38 -0.78 3.73 -7.67
C GLY A 38 -0.56 4.59 -6.42
N ILE A 39 -1.65 5.09 -5.84
CA ILE A 39 -1.62 5.89 -4.61
C ILE A 39 -1.16 5.07 -3.40
N GLN A 40 -1.52 3.80 -3.33
CA GLN A 40 -1.01 2.86 -2.33
C GLN A 40 0.52 2.79 -2.37
N GLY A 41 1.11 2.73 -3.55
CA GLY A 41 2.57 2.76 -3.73
C GLY A 41 3.21 4.04 -3.16
N PHE A 42 2.57 5.19 -3.36
CA PHE A 42 3.02 6.46 -2.78
C PHE A 42 3.00 6.44 -1.25
N PHE A 43 1.92 5.97 -0.63
CA PHE A 43 1.84 5.86 0.83
C PHE A 43 2.89 4.88 1.40
N ILE A 44 3.16 3.77 0.71
CA ILE A 44 4.24 2.85 1.10
C ILE A 44 5.59 3.57 1.10
N MET A 45 5.90 4.37 0.07
CA MET A 45 7.14 5.15 0.00
C MET A 45 7.28 6.13 1.18
N VAL A 46 6.18 6.80 1.56
CA VAL A 46 6.18 7.69 2.73
C VAL A 46 6.43 6.91 4.03
N CYS A 47 5.77 5.78 4.25
CA CYS A 47 5.98 4.94 5.44
C CYS A 47 7.43 4.44 5.55
N VAL A 48 8.02 4.01 4.43
CA VAL A 48 9.42 3.56 4.37
C VAL A 48 10.38 4.72 4.63
N GLY A 49 10.10 5.91 4.10
CA GLY A 49 10.90 7.11 4.35
C GLY A 49 10.93 7.51 5.83
N ILE A 50 9.79 7.48 6.51
CA ILE A 50 9.70 7.75 7.95
C ILE A 50 10.48 6.69 8.74
N TYR A 51 10.36 5.42 8.38
CA TYR A 51 11.11 4.34 9.02
C TYR A 51 12.63 4.48 8.85
N ALA A 52 13.10 4.88 7.66
CA ALA A 52 14.53 5.09 7.41
C ALA A 52 15.12 6.17 8.34
N VAL A 53 14.39 7.27 8.55
CA VAL A 53 14.79 8.31 9.51
C VAL A 53 14.75 7.78 10.94
N LEU A 54 13.69 7.07 11.33
CA LEU A 54 13.55 6.49 12.68
C LEU A 54 14.72 5.55 13.03
N VAL A 55 15.08 4.64 12.12
CA VAL A 55 16.20 3.72 12.33
C VAL A 55 17.54 4.45 12.40
N GLY A 56 17.72 5.51 11.59
CA GLY A 56 18.92 6.35 11.63
C GLY A 56 19.13 7.10 12.96
N THR A 57 18.07 7.32 13.73
CA THR A 57 18.15 7.97 15.06
C THR A 57 18.50 7.02 16.20
N ILE A 58 18.60 5.71 15.96
CA ILE A 58 18.92 4.74 17.00
C ILE A 58 20.40 4.83 17.37
N THR A 59 20.68 5.31 18.57
CA THR A 59 22.03 5.28 19.15
C THR A 59 22.30 3.88 19.72
N VAL A 60 23.37 3.23 19.28
CA VAL A 60 23.81 1.94 19.82
C VAL A 60 24.46 2.19 21.18
N THR A 61 23.72 1.90 22.25
CA THR A 61 24.20 1.98 23.64
C THR A 61 24.76 0.62 24.09
N ASP A 62 25.61 0.62 25.12
CA ASP A 62 26.25 -0.58 25.72
C ASP A 62 25.26 -1.69 26.14
N ASN A 63 23.97 -1.37 26.28
CA ASN A 63 22.90 -2.31 26.54
C ASN A 63 22.31 -2.83 25.22
N ILE A 64 22.83 -3.96 24.75
CA ILE A 64 22.39 -4.63 23.52
C ILE A 64 20.89 -4.98 23.56
N HIS A 65 20.37 -5.35 24.74
CA HIS A 65 18.96 -5.72 24.93
C HIS A 65 17.98 -4.57 24.62
N THR A 66 18.29 -3.34 25.06
CA THR A 66 17.41 -2.18 24.83
C THR A 66 17.46 -1.72 23.38
N THR A 67 18.62 -1.84 22.75
CA THR A 67 18.82 -1.51 21.33
C THR A 67 18.03 -2.47 20.42
N ILE A 68 18.11 -3.78 20.68
CA ILE A 68 17.34 -4.81 19.93
C ILE A 68 15.84 -4.58 20.07
N PHE A 69 15.36 -4.31 21.29
CA PHE A 69 13.94 -4.10 21.54
C PHE A 69 13.39 -2.85 20.82
N SER A 70 14.19 -1.78 20.74
CA SER A 70 13.83 -0.55 20.04
C SER A 70 13.70 -0.76 18.52
N ILE A 71 14.67 -1.45 17.91
CA ILE A 71 14.63 -1.82 16.48
C ILE A 71 13.42 -2.70 16.17
N LEU A 72 13.15 -3.69 17.02
CA LEU A 72 12.02 -4.61 16.86
C LEU A 72 10.69 -3.84 16.92
N THR A 73 10.57 -2.91 17.87
CA THR A 73 9.38 -2.05 18.02
C THR A 73 9.13 -1.20 16.76
N TYR A 74 10.16 -0.54 16.21
CA TYR A 74 10.00 0.26 14.98
C TYR A 74 9.65 -0.61 13.76
N THR A 75 10.17 -1.83 13.69
CA THR A 75 9.85 -2.77 12.61
C THR A 75 8.39 -3.24 12.68
N VAL A 76 7.87 -3.48 13.87
CA VAL A 76 6.46 -3.86 14.08
C VAL A 76 5.52 -2.71 13.72
N ILE A 77 5.85 -1.48 14.10
CA ILE A 77 5.08 -0.28 13.73
C ILE A 77 5.04 -0.11 12.21
N LEU A 78 6.17 -0.30 11.52
CA LEU A 78 6.22 -0.27 10.05
C LEU A 78 5.32 -1.34 9.45
N CYS A 79 5.35 -2.57 9.95
CA CYS A 79 4.50 -3.67 9.47
C CYS A 79 3.01 -3.30 9.56
N PHE A 80 2.59 -2.74 10.70
CA PHE A 80 1.21 -2.29 10.88
C PHE A 80 0.82 -1.16 9.91
N ALA A 81 1.71 -0.19 9.69
CA ALA A 81 1.48 0.91 8.75
C ALA A 81 1.34 0.41 7.30
N LEU A 82 2.17 -0.54 6.89
CA LEU A 82 2.13 -1.12 5.54
C LEU A 82 0.82 -1.89 5.28
N ILE A 83 0.32 -2.65 6.26
CA ILE A 83 -0.94 -3.39 6.13
C ILE A 83 -2.13 -2.44 5.96
N LYS A 84 -2.14 -1.30 6.67
CA LYS A 84 -3.23 -0.31 6.59
C LYS A 84 -3.24 0.50 5.30
N THR A 85 -2.11 0.59 4.61
CA THR A 85 -1.94 1.44 3.43
C THR A 85 -2.84 1.03 2.26
N SER A 86 -3.10 -0.27 2.09
CA SER A 86 -4.00 -0.79 1.04
C SER A 86 -5.45 -0.33 1.22
N GLY A 87 -5.97 -0.39 2.45
CA GLY A 87 -7.32 0.07 2.78
C GLY A 87 -7.48 1.59 2.64
N LEU A 88 -6.47 2.35 3.06
CA LEU A 88 -6.47 3.81 2.93
C LEU A 88 -6.52 4.24 1.46
N ALA A 89 -5.69 3.64 0.60
CA ALA A 89 -5.65 4.00 -0.81
C ALA A 89 -6.98 3.73 -1.55
N LYS A 90 -7.66 2.62 -1.24
CA LYS A 90 -8.97 2.29 -1.81
C LYS A 90 -10.08 3.22 -1.30
N SER A 91 -10.03 3.59 -0.02
CA SER A 91 -10.98 4.55 0.57
C SER A 91 -10.86 5.95 -0.05
N VAL A 92 -9.63 6.42 -0.33
CA VAL A 92 -9.39 7.74 -0.94
C VAL A 92 -9.96 7.83 -2.37
N MET A 93 -9.89 6.76 -3.15
CA MET A 93 -10.38 6.74 -4.53
C MET A 93 -11.86 6.31 -4.66
N ASN A 94 -12.54 6.04 -3.53
CA ASN A 94 -13.88 5.46 -3.50
C ASN A 94 -13.99 4.25 -4.46
N ALA A 95 -12.94 3.42 -4.46
CA ALA A 95 -12.87 2.19 -5.22
C ALA A 95 -13.39 1.06 -4.32
N HIS A 96 -14.57 0.56 -4.63
CA HIS A 96 -15.20 -0.56 -3.92
C HIS A 96 -14.86 -1.89 -4.59
#